data_AF-A0A0L1L0D7-F1
#
_entry.id   AF-A0A0L1L0D7-F1
#
_cell.length_a   1.000
_cell.length_b   1.000
_cell.length_c   1.000
_cell.angle_alpha   90.00
_cell.angle_beta   90.00
_cell.angle_gamma   90.00
#
_symmetry.space_group_name_H-M   'P 1'
#
loop_
_entity.id
_entity.type
_entity.pdbx_description
1 polymer ?
#
loop_
_entity_poly.entity_id
_entity_poly.type
_entity_poly.pdbx_seq_one_letter_code
_entity_poly.pdbx_strand_id
1 'polypeptide(L)'
;MYRVLRCFFSDSGVHRIQRVPQTETSGRMHTSTASICVIPEITLQRSEQSLTDSSENSLKTLEEECDVSWTHGSGPGGQAVNTSSNCCVLLHRPTRITMKCHQGRSVIENKRVALQNLRTKLKAMDDERKQQKLDQICGMQAHTVDLTKLPAKFPIQNFALA
;
A
#
# COMPACT_ATOMS: atom_id res chain seq x y z
N MET A 1 5.36 22.16 13.87
CA MET A 1 4.75 21.06 13.07
C MET A 1 3.30 20.75 13.50
N TYR A 2 2.98 20.56 14.78
CA TYR A 2 1.61 20.18 15.23
C TYR A 2 0.51 21.25 15.10
N ARG A 3 0.87 22.52 14.94
CA ARG A 3 -0.11 23.63 14.91
C ARG A 3 -0.99 23.60 13.65
N VAL A 4 -0.44 23.22 12.51
CA VAL A 4 -1.16 23.13 11.23
C VAL A 4 -2.13 21.95 11.26
N LEU A 5 -1.66 20.79 11.72
CA LEU A 5 -2.49 19.58 11.83
C LEU A 5 -3.71 19.81 12.73
N ARG A 6 -3.54 20.52 13.86
CA ARG A 6 -4.65 20.82 14.78
C ARG A 6 -5.76 21.66 14.14
N CYS A 7 -5.41 22.62 13.27
CA CYS A 7 -6.40 23.44 12.57
C CYS A 7 -7.19 22.62 11.55
N PHE A 8 -6.54 21.73 10.81
CA PHE A 8 -7.24 20.91 9.81
C PHE A 8 -7.99 19.73 10.44
N PHE A 9 -7.57 19.26 11.62
CA PHE A 9 -8.22 18.14 12.28
C PHE A 9 -9.67 18.45 12.69
N SER A 10 -10.00 19.70 13.04
CA SER A 10 -11.39 20.09 13.32
C SER A 10 -12.31 20.03 12.10
N ASP A 11 -11.73 20.09 10.90
CA ASP A 11 -12.47 20.02 9.64
C ASP A 11 -12.51 18.58 9.08
N SER A 12 -11.90 17.61 9.76
CA SER A 12 -12.01 16.20 9.37
C SER A 12 -13.43 15.67 9.60
N GLY A 13 -13.92 14.84 8.69
CA GLY A 13 -15.28 14.31 8.75
C GLY A 13 -16.10 14.56 7.49
N VAL A 14 -17.41 14.47 7.65
CA VAL A 14 -18.39 14.60 6.55
C VAL A 14 -19.01 15.98 6.56
N HIS A 15 -18.93 16.66 5.42
CA HIS A 15 -19.52 17.97 5.19
C HIS A 15 -20.70 17.85 4.24
N ARG A 16 -21.82 18.48 4.61
CA ARG A 16 -23.03 18.53 3.79
C ARG A 16 -23.13 19.88 3.11
N ILE A 17 -23.29 19.85 1.79
CA ILE A 17 -23.36 21.05 0.94
C ILE A 17 -24.74 21.10 0.30
N GLN A 18 -25.44 22.23 0.45
CA GLN A 18 -26.70 22.50 -0.23
C GLN A 18 -26.51 23.68 -1.17
N ARG A 19 -26.73 23.46 -2.47
CA ARG A 19 -26.55 24.46 -3.53
C ARG A 19 -27.39 24.17 -4.76
N VAL A 20 -27.53 25.17 -5.62
CA VAL A 20 -27.93 24.96 -7.03
C VAL A 20 -26.65 24.66 -7.83
N PRO A 21 -26.52 23.48 -8.48
CA PRO A 21 -25.35 23.18 -9.29
C PRO A 21 -25.29 24.09 -10.52
N GLN A 22 -24.09 24.46 -10.96
CA GLN A 22 -23.91 25.19 -12.22
C GLN A 22 -24.39 24.38 -13.46
N THR A 23 -24.47 23.06 -13.33
CA THR A 23 -24.91 22.14 -14.38
C THR A 23 -26.43 21.93 -14.43
N GLU A 24 -27.19 22.58 -13.55
CA GLU A 24 -28.64 22.37 -13.39
C GLU A 24 -29.44 23.53 -14.01
N THR A 25 -30.21 23.26 -15.07
CA THR A 25 -30.98 24.31 -15.77
C THR A 25 -32.27 24.70 -15.04
N SER A 26 -32.84 23.82 -14.21
CA SER A 26 -34.13 24.00 -13.54
C SER A 26 -34.05 24.80 -12.22
N GLY A 27 -32.84 25.13 -11.76
CA GLY A 27 -32.65 25.86 -10.50
C GLY A 27 -33.00 25.07 -9.23
N ARG A 28 -33.09 23.74 -9.33
CA ARG A 28 -33.41 22.87 -8.18
C ARG A 28 -32.22 22.76 -7.23
N MET A 29 -32.47 22.84 -5.92
CA MET A 29 -31.42 22.64 -4.92
C MET A 29 -31.04 21.17 -4.79
N HIS A 30 -29.75 20.90 -4.93
CA HIS A 30 -29.15 19.57 -4.73
C HIS A 30 -28.38 19.53 -3.41
N THR A 31 -28.43 18.37 -2.75
CA THR A 31 -27.60 18.08 -1.58
C THR A 31 -26.46 17.19 -2.01
N SER A 32 -25.22 17.66 -1.84
CA SER A 32 -24.00 16.87 -2.03
C SER A 32 -23.32 16.64 -0.67
N THR A 33 -22.49 15.61 -0.59
CA THR A 33 -21.62 15.35 0.57
C THR A 33 -20.18 15.27 0.13
N ALA A 34 -19.30 15.76 0.99
CA ALA A 34 -17.86 15.62 0.86
C ALA A 34 -17.29 15.03 2.16
N SER A 35 -16.27 14.20 2.06
CA SER A 35 -15.54 13.69 3.22
C SER A 35 -14.11 14.19 3.18
N ILE A 36 -13.59 14.61 4.33
CA ILE A 36 -12.23 15.12 4.50
C ILE A 36 -11.52 14.21 5.48
N CYS A 37 -10.44 13.59 5.03
CA CYS A 37 -9.50 12.82 5.86
C CYS A 37 -8.19 13.61 6.01
N VAL A 38 -7.73 13.79 7.24
CA VAL A 38 -6.48 14.49 7.57
C VAL A 38 -5.47 13.48 8.10
N ILE A 39 -4.40 13.28 7.34
CA ILE A 39 -3.37 12.29 7.62
C ILE A 39 -2.08 13.00 8.07
N PRO A 40 -1.59 12.75 9.30
CA PRO A 40 -0.30 13.28 9.76
C PRO A 40 0.88 12.67 9.00
N GLU A 41 1.80 13.51 8.55
CA GLU A 41 3.03 13.11 7.85
C GLU A 41 3.93 12.19 8.70
N ILE A 42 3.93 12.35 10.03
CA ILE A 42 4.71 11.52 10.96
C ILE A 42 4.30 10.03 10.87
N THR A 43 3.04 9.77 10.52
CA THR A 43 2.54 8.42 10.29
C THR A 43 3.05 7.81 8.97
N LEU A 44 3.38 8.65 7.99
CA LEU A 44 3.92 8.24 6.69
C LEU A 44 5.42 7.94 6.80
N GLN A 45 6.20 8.86 7.37
CA GLN A 45 7.67 8.81 7.36
C GLN A 45 8.29 7.63 8.14
N ARG A 46 7.66 7.18 9.24
CA ARG A 46 8.18 6.02 10.02
C ARG A 46 8.27 4.73 9.20
N SER A 47 7.58 4.67 8.06
CA SER A 47 7.52 3.49 7.19
C SER A 47 8.33 3.61 5.90
N GLU A 48 8.91 4.79 5.60
CA GLU A 48 9.62 5.05 4.34
C GLU A 48 11.11 4.76 4.40
N GLN A 49 11.73 4.85 5.59
CA GLN A 49 13.19 4.86 5.71
C GLN A 49 13.90 3.53 5.43
N SER A 50 13.20 2.42 5.18
CA SER A 50 13.86 1.10 5.15
C SER A 50 14.10 0.51 3.76
N LEU A 51 13.47 0.97 2.67
CA LEU A 51 13.43 0.18 1.42
C LEU A 51 13.56 0.96 0.09
N THR A 52 13.69 2.28 0.12
CA THR A 52 13.71 3.11 -1.10
C THR A 52 15.02 3.08 -1.89
N ASP A 53 16.10 2.55 -1.34
CA ASP A 53 17.37 2.56 -2.05
C ASP A 53 17.44 1.40 -3.06
N SER A 54 17.41 1.73 -4.35
CA SER A 54 17.65 0.78 -5.45
C SER A 54 19.13 0.43 -5.64
N SER A 55 19.94 0.58 -4.58
CA SER A 55 21.38 0.32 -4.64
C SER A 55 21.68 -1.18 -4.61
N GLU A 56 22.77 -1.60 -5.24
CA GLU A 56 23.29 -2.98 -5.11
C GLU A 56 23.55 -3.37 -3.65
N ASN A 57 23.85 -2.40 -2.80
CA ASN A 57 24.03 -2.62 -1.37
C ASN A 57 22.76 -3.14 -0.70
N SER A 58 21.57 -2.67 -1.11
CA SER A 58 20.29 -3.13 -0.55
C SER A 58 19.99 -4.61 -0.86
N LEU A 59 20.48 -5.14 -2.00
CA LEU A 59 20.35 -6.56 -2.30
C LEU A 59 21.34 -7.42 -1.50
N LYS A 60 22.54 -6.89 -1.22
CA LYS A 60 23.53 -7.57 -0.36
C LYS A 60 23.03 -7.68 1.07
N THR A 61 22.46 -6.61 1.64
CA THR A 61 21.85 -6.66 2.98
C THR A 61 20.68 -7.65 3.03
N LEU A 62 19.83 -7.67 2.00
CA LEU A 62 18.73 -8.64 1.93
C LEU A 62 19.25 -10.08 1.84
N GLU A 63 20.34 -10.31 1.13
CA GLU A 63 20.98 -11.62 1.05
C GLU A 63 21.50 -12.08 2.41
N GLU A 64 22.14 -11.19 3.18
CA GLU A 64 22.63 -11.51 4.53
C GLU A 64 21.49 -11.94 5.46
N GLU A 65 20.30 -11.35 5.34
CA GLU A 65 19.09 -11.66 6.11
C GLU A 65 18.35 -12.93 5.65
N CYS A 66 18.77 -13.52 4.52
CA CYS A 66 18.15 -14.71 3.95
C CYS A 66 18.99 -15.97 4.19
N ASP A 67 18.30 -17.07 4.45
CA ASP A 67 18.91 -18.39 4.40
C ASP A 67 18.73 -18.94 2.98
N VAL A 68 19.86 -19.20 2.31
CA VAL A 68 19.88 -19.71 0.94
C VAL A 68 20.07 -21.22 0.95
N SER A 69 19.15 -21.93 0.31
CA SER A 69 19.24 -23.38 0.11
C SER A 69 19.06 -23.72 -1.37
N TRP A 70 19.72 -24.80 -1.80
CA TRP A 70 19.69 -25.25 -3.19
C TRP A 70 18.93 -26.57 -3.27
N THR A 71 17.99 -26.66 -4.19
CA THR A 71 17.20 -27.87 -4.44
C THR A 71 17.22 -28.24 -5.91
N HIS A 72 16.69 -29.40 -6.23
CA HIS A 72 16.42 -29.79 -7.61
C HIS A 72 15.21 -29.00 -8.14
N GLY A 73 15.23 -28.67 -9.42
CA GLY A 73 14.15 -27.96 -10.10
C GLY A 73 12.87 -28.81 -10.18
N SER A 74 11.73 -28.14 -10.29
CA SER A 74 10.45 -28.78 -10.60
C SER A 74 10.03 -28.35 -12.01
N GLY A 75 9.74 -29.30 -12.90
CA GLY A 75 9.40 -29.01 -14.29
C GLY A 75 9.33 -30.27 -15.16
N PRO A 76 8.99 -30.13 -16.47
CA PRO A 76 8.96 -31.24 -17.40
C PRO A 76 10.32 -31.94 -17.43
N GLY A 77 10.31 -33.21 -17.01
CA GLY A 77 11.49 -33.98 -16.63
C GLY A 77 12.49 -34.17 -17.77
N GLY A 78 13.77 -34.11 -17.38
CA GLY A 78 14.91 -34.44 -18.23
C GLY A 78 16.12 -34.76 -17.36
N GLN A 79 17.15 -35.40 -17.92
CA GLN A 79 18.35 -35.81 -17.17
C GLN A 79 19.02 -34.63 -16.45
N ALA A 80 19.01 -33.44 -17.08
CA ALA A 80 19.58 -32.23 -16.50
C ALA A 80 18.81 -31.74 -15.25
N VAL A 81 17.48 -31.90 -15.21
CA VAL A 81 16.64 -31.43 -14.08
C VAL A 81 16.79 -32.33 -12.86
N ASN A 82 16.94 -33.63 -13.07
CA ASN A 82 17.07 -34.61 -11.98
C ASN A 82 18.48 -34.62 -11.36
N THR A 83 19.49 -34.14 -12.09
CA THR A 83 20.90 -34.21 -11.65
C THR A 83 21.43 -32.87 -11.14
N SER A 84 20.91 -31.74 -11.63
CA SER A 84 21.40 -30.42 -11.28
C SER A 84 20.58 -29.79 -10.15
N SER A 85 21.26 -29.38 -9.07
CA SER A 85 20.67 -28.62 -7.96
C SER A 85 20.75 -27.11 -8.22
N ASN A 86 20.01 -26.64 -9.24
CA ASN A 86 20.04 -25.24 -9.68
C ASN A 86 18.87 -24.39 -9.15
N CYS A 87 17.89 -24.97 -8.45
CA CYS A 87 16.75 -24.25 -7.90
C CYS A 87 17.17 -23.52 -6.62
N CYS A 88 16.93 -22.21 -6.56
CA CYS A 88 17.21 -21.40 -5.39
C CYS A 88 15.98 -21.33 -4.50
N VAL A 89 16.14 -21.67 -3.21
CA VAL A 89 15.11 -21.54 -2.19
C VAL A 89 15.63 -20.57 -1.13
N LEU A 90 15.01 -19.39 -1.07
CA LEU A 90 15.30 -18.34 -0.11
C LEU A 90 14.29 -18.37 1.03
N LEU A 91 14.78 -18.32 2.27
CA LEU A 91 13.97 -18.07 3.46
C LEU A 91 14.39 -16.75 4.08
N HIS A 92 13.50 -15.77 4.08
CA HIS A 92 13.75 -14.49 4.75
C HIS A 92 13.55 -14.67 6.26
N ARG A 93 14.62 -14.53 7.06
CA ARG A 93 14.56 -14.80 8.50
C ARG A 93 13.54 -13.95 9.28
N PRO A 94 13.44 -12.61 9.07
CA PRO A 94 12.56 -11.79 9.89
C PRO A 94 11.08 -11.92 9.51
N THR A 95 10.74 -12.05 8.22
CA THR A 95 9.32 -12.21 7.80
C THR A 95 8.89 -13.66 7.62
N ARG A 96 9.81 -14.62 7.70
CA ARG A 96 9.57 -16.06 7.47
C ARG A 96 9.00 -16.40 6.08
N ILE A 97 9.12 -15.49 5.12
CA ILE A 97 8.65 -15.72 3.75
C ILE A 97 9.64 -16.64 3.03
N THR A 98 9.12 -17.71 2.45
CA THR A 98 9.90 -18.59 1.58
C THR A 98 9.61 -18.26 0.12
N MET A 99 10.66 -18.11 -0.67
CA MET A 99 10.58 -17.91 -2.12
C MET A 99 11.43 -18.94 -2.84
N LYS A 100 10.85 -19.64 -3.80
CA LYS A 100 11.55 -20.60 -4.66
C LYS A 100 11.65 -20.02 -6.07
N CYS A 101 12.81 -20.14 -6.71
CA CYS A 101 13.03 -19.69 -8.07
C CYS A 101 13.82 -20.70 -8.88
N HIS A 102 13.27 -21.09 -10.03
CA HIS A 102 13.91 -21.94 -11.03
C HIS A 102 13.50 -21.43 -12.41
N GLN A 103 14.29 -20.49 -12.96
CA GLN A 103 14.05 -19.94 -14.31
C GLN A 103 15.02 -20.51 -15.34
N GLY A 104 16.30 -20.65 -15.00
CA GLY A 104 17.34 -21.07 -15.92
C GLY A 104 18.26 -22.16 -15.38
N ARG A 105 19.26 -22.52 -16.18
CA ARG A 105 20.32 -23.48 -15.80
C ARG A 105 21.35 -22.88 -14.85
N SER A 106 21.53 -21.56 -14.88
CA SER A 106 22.53 -20.85 -14.08
C SER A 106 22.06 -20.64 -12.63
N VAL A 107 22.87 -21.11 -11.70
CA VAL A 107 22.70 -20.99 -10.24
C VAL A 107 22.70 -19.51 -9.81
N ILE A 108 23.64 -18.73 -10.34
CA ILE A 108 23.83 -17.31 -9.98
C ILE A 108 22.63 -16.49 -10.43
N GLU A 109 22.14 -16.74 -11.65
CA GLU A 109 20.99 -16.02 -12.20
C GLU A 109 19.72 -16.34 -11.43
N ASN A 110 19.49 -17.62 -11.10
CA ASN A 110 18.35 -18.02 -10.29
C ASN A 110 18.36 -17.37 -8.90
N LYS A 111 19.53 -17.21 -8.26
CA LYS A 111 19.67 -16.48 -6.99
C LYS A 111 19.36 -14.99 -7.13
N ARG A 112 19.90 -14.34 -8.16
CA ARG A 112 19.67 -12.92 -8.44
C ARG A 112 18.18 -12.62 -8.64
N VAL A 113 17.50 -13.44 -9.44
CA VAL A 113 16.07 -13.33 -9.70
C VAL A 113 15.25 -13.65 -8.44
N ALA A 114 15.65 -14.66 -7.64
CA ALA A 114 15.00 -14.96 -6.38
C ALA A 114 15.04 -13.77 -5.40
N LEU A 115 16.19 -13.11 -5.26
CA LEU A 115 16.37 -11.92 -4.42
C LEU A 115 15.52 -10.74 -4.93
N GLN A 116 15.48 -10.52 -6.25
CA GLN A 116 14.66 -9.48 -6.85
C GLN A 116 13.16 -9.72 -6.61
N ASN A 117 12.69 -10.96 -6.77
CA ASN A 117 11.31 -11.32 -6.51
C ASN A 117 10.95 -11.19 -5.03
N LEU A 118 11.86 -11.59 -4.13
CA LEU A 118 11.68 -11.44 -2.69
C LEU A 118 11.55 -9.95 -2.32
N ARG A 119 12.41 -9.08 -2.87
CA ARG A 119 12.33 -7.63 -2.67
C ARG A 119 10.99 -7.06 -3.12
N THR A 120 10.54 -7.40 -4.32
CA THR A 120 9.24 -6.94 -4.85
C THR A 120 8.09 -7.37 -3.94
N LYS A 121 8.14 -8.61 -3.43
CA LYS A 121 7.13 -9.14 -2.53
C LYS A 121 7.12 -8.44 -1.16
N LEU A 122 8.29 -8.21 -0.57
CA LEU A 122 8.42 -7.46 0.68
C LEU A 122 7.88 -6.03 0.53
N LYS A 123 8.25 -5.35 -0.56
CA LYS A 123 7.75 -4.01 -0.86
C LYS A 123 6.22 -3.99 -1.00
N ALA A 124 5.65 -4.94 -1.75
CA ALA A 124 4.21 -5.04 -1.92
C ALA A 124 3.49 -5.24 -0.57
N MET A 125 4.02 -6.09 0.31
CA MET A 125 3.46 -6.29 1.65
C MET A 125 3.53 -5.03 2.52
N ASP A 126 4.62 -4.28 2.45
CA ASP A 126 4.74 -3.03 3.19
C ASP A 126 3.80 -1.95 2.65
N ASP A 127 3.65 -1.87 1.33
CA ASP A 127 2.72 -0.94 0.69
C ASP A 127 1.26 -1.30 1.02
N GLU A 128 0.88 -2.58 1.01
CA GLU A 128 -0.42 -3.05 1.48
C GLU A 128 -0.65 -2.69 2.96
N ARG A 129 0.36 -2.89 3.82
CA ARG A 129 0.27 -2.55 5.24
C ARG A 129 0.13 -1.04 5.46
N LYS A 130 0.79 -0.22 4.64
CA LYS A 130 0.62 1.24 4.65
C LYS A 130 -0.80 1.60 4.23
N GLN A 131 -1.29 1.03 3.13
CA GLN A 131 -2.63 1.30 2.64
C GLN A 131 -3.69 0.93 3.69
N GLN A 132 -3.58 -0.24 4.32
CA GLN A 132 -4.49 -0.64 5.40
C GLN A 132 -4.49 0.34 6.58
N LYS A 133 -3.33 0.89 6.96
CA LYS A 133 -3.26 1.91 8.01
C LYS A 133 -3.91 3.22 7.58
N LEU A 134 -3.71 3.64 6.33
CA LEU A 134 -4.35 4.83 5.77
C LEU A 134 -5.87 4.65 5.74
N ASP A 135 -6.33 3.49 5.27
CA ASP A 135 -7.75 3.13 5.21
C ASP A 135 -8.35 3.06 6.62
N GLN A 136 -7.61 2.57 7.62
CA GLN A 136 -8.05 2.61 9.03
C GLN A 136 -8.19 4.04 9.55
N ILE A 137 -7.17 4.88 9.33
CA ILE A 137 -7.19 6.30 9.79
C ILE A 137 -8.33 7.05 9.11
N CYS A 138 -8.45 6.90 7.79
CA CYS A 138 -9.51 7.54 7.04
C CYS A 138 -10.87 6.93 7.34
N GLY A 139 -11.00 5.63 7.60
CA GLY A 139 -12.27 5.03 8.03
C GLY A 139 -12.74 5.49 9.40
N MET A 140 -11.82 5.84 10.31
CA MET A 140 -12.15 6.47 11.59
C MET A 140 -12.62 7.92 11.44
N GLN A 141 -12.08 8.66 10.46
CA GLN A 141 -12.38 10.08 10.26
C GLN A 141 -13.55 10.31 9.28
N ALA A 142 -13.58 9.56 8.19
CA ALA A 142 -14.53 9.64 7.09
C ALA A 142 -15.40 8.38 7.11
N HIS A 143 -16.69 8.55 7.41
CA HIS A 143 -17.66 7.48 7.26
C HIS A 143 -18.07 7.34 5.78
N THR A 144 -18.37 6.13 5.31
CA THR A 144 -19.02 5.94 4.01
C THR A 144 -20.42 6.53 4.10
N VAL A 145 -20.65 7.60 3.34
CA VAL A 145 -21.86 8.40 3.46
C VAL A 145 -22.80 8.09 2.32
N ASP A 146 -23.79 7.25 2.60
CA ASP A 146 -24.92 7.09 1.71
C ASP A 146 -25.88 8.28 1.90
N LEU A 147 -26.26 8.97 0.83
CA LEU A 147 -27.07 10.20 0.89
C LEU A 147 -28.43 9.99 1.58
N THR A 148 -28.92 8.75 1.58
CA THR A 148 -30.20 8.33 2.16
C THR A 148 -30.17 8.12 3.68
N LYS A 149 -28.99 7.94 4.28
CA LYS A 149 -28.82 7.58 5.70
C LYS A 149 -28.18 8.67 6.55
N LEU A 150 -28.09 9.89 6.01
CA LEU A 150 -27.46 11.02 6.69
C LEU A 150 -28.32 11.57 7.83
N PRO A 151 -27.87 11.54 9.09
CA PRO A 151 -28.53 12.27 10.16
C PRO A 151 -28.42 13.78 9.89
N ALA A 152 -29.49 14.53 10.18
CA ALA A 152 -29.54 15.99 10.04
C ALA A 152 -28.56 16.77 10.96
N LYS A 153 -27.69 16.07 11.69
CA LYS A 153 -26.74 16.62 12.67
C LYS A 153 -25.49 17.24 12.06
N PHE A 154 -25.14 16.94 10.80
CA PHE A 154 -23.95 17.53 10.18
C PHE A 154 -24.20 19.00 9.80
N PRO A 155 -23.25 19.91 10.08
CA PRO A 155 -23.40 21.32 9.77
C PRO A 155 -23.64 21.49 8.27
N ILE A 156 -24.71 22.21 7.93
CA ILE A 156 -25.10 22.47 6.54
C ILE A 156 -24.35 23.72 6.08
N GLN A 157 -23.49 23.57 5.08
CA GLN A 157 -22.94 24.72 4.38
C GLN A 157 -23.92 25.14 3.27
N ASN A 158 -24.63 26.23 3.54
CA ASN A 158 -25.54 26.85 2.59
C ASN A 158 -24.74 27.80 1.71
N PHE A 159 -24.61 27.47 0.43
CA PHE A 159 -24.11 28.40 -0.57
C PHE A 159 -25.31 28.94 -1.36
N ALA A 160 -25.87 30.05 -0.88
CA ALA A 160 -26.73 30.86 -1.71
C ALA A 160 -25.83 31.53 -2.76
N LEU A 161 -25.98 31.14 -4.02
CA LEU A 161 -25.38 31.89 -5.13
C LEU A 161 -26.04 33.27 -5.14
N ALA A 162 -25.21 34.31 -5.15
CA ALA A 162 -25.62 35.67 -5.52
C ALA A 162 -25.96 35.73 -7.01
#